data_AF-A0A9Q0BDZ5-F1
#
_entry.id   AF-A0A9Q0BDZ5-F1
#
_cell.length_a   1.000
_cell.length_b   1.000
_cell.length_c   1.000
_cell.angle_alpha   90.00
_cell.angle_beta   90.00
_cell.angle_gamma   90.00
#
_symmetry.space_group_name_H-M   'P 1'
#
loop_
_entity.id
_entity.type
_entity.pdbx_description
1 polymer ?
#
loop_
_entity_poly.entity_id
_entity_poly.type
_entity_poly.pdbx_seq_one_letter_code
_entity_poly.pdbx_strand_id
1 'polypeptide(L)'
;MSSNASYCSPNQPNRAAAMLELDPVWKQEMVSHYFDVVHDTHHSLFHRPTFERDLRNNQIPDVILYSVLSLGIRFASSPQRRDHHFAELAYRALDMRDLSIVTIQGCLLLGTMCFVDNKAATETLYVATAIRLGLILDLPQRKCQTELERQINLRVYWTLYMTDLWVSAGLKLSRQILFRDDVELPSEESVFLGLSPTEPVRTASGERTRSIWGEMAKLARIWSDVQDLNNMAVECGLEPMALAAEIDAIAARLDAWQHQLPFYIQESEQNLERANAMGINVGNSFAALHLGFHYYYEVLCYRFMAESFRHPTPQTMAYAEKCAQHAEAFCDLLYLCEDKDNRCSYAMVGHMLVVTSTVYMHRLLCSSSESGLAEEQAPEIRKRLAHNFEILTELQLHWVSLDACLSRLKVFHNACLFSIEHSFNMDRWMLRFILEHGSQMPEKFIVQPDDAQETWIGGAESAVGASARSLQDWLSRIWRKAAPIWTASRGPNASRTEIACTVFAGQVLSGSWFAHSAIYFFEQVGITFEMAYNLGLVGTGIAFCGTVLSWFLMNQFGLRKLYIAGMLAMITALCVIGVLRVASHEKILSLRWVQSALCICWLLSFSLTVGPVGWTIPAEVSSTRLRSQSIR
;
A
#
# COMPACT_ATOMS: atom_id res chain seq x y z
N MET A 1 7.40 54.44 12.71
CA MET A 1 8.60 53.86 12.08
C MET A 1 8.46 52.35 12.14
N SER A 2 7.65 51.68 11.32
CA SER A 2 7.80 51.35 9.89
C SER A 2 9.11 50.63 9.55
N SER A 3 9.06 49.30 9.43
CA SER A 3 9.68 48.58 8.32
C SER A 3 9.03 47.20 8.14
N ASN A 4 8.19 47.13 7.11
CA ASN A 4 7.68 45.91 6.49
C ASN A 4 8.83 45.06 5.95
N ALA A 5 8.71 43.74 6.06
CA ALA A 5 9.33 42.80 5.12
C ALA A 5 8.30 41.73 4.76
N SER A 6 7.45 42.05 3.79
CA SER A 6 6.64 41.07 3.07
C SER A 6 7.54 40.27 2.15
N TYR A 7 7.78 38.99 2.44
CA TYR A 7 8.19 38.05 1.40
C TYR A 7 6.93 37.53 0.70
N CYS A 8 6.36 38.39 -0.15
CA CYS A 8 5.39 37.98 -1.16
C CYS A 8 6.21 37.60 -2.40
N SER A 9 6.31 36.30 -2.71
CA SER A 9 6.84 35.85 -3.99
C SER A 9 5.89 36.29 -5.11
N PRO A 10 6.36 37.02 -6.14
CA PRO A 10 5.51 37.39 -7.27
C PRO A 10 5.42 36.23 -8.28
N ASN A 11 4.20 36.02 -8.82
CA ASN A 11 3.88 35.20 -9.99
C ASN A 11 3.99 33.67 -9.87
N GLN A 12 3.14 33.07 -9.03
CA GLN A 12 2.41 31.88 -9.46
C GLN A 12 0.96 32.29 -9.73
N PRO A 13 0.36 31.94 -10.89
CA PRO A 13 -1.07 32.16 -11.08
C PRO A 13 -1.79 31.47 -9.91
N ASN A 14 -2.77 32.17 -9.33
CA ASN A 14 -3.53 31.72 -8.18
C ASN A 14 -4.15 30.35 -8.49
N ARG A 15 -3.50 29.23 -8.10
CA ARG A 15 -3.90 27.87 -8.50
C ARG A 15 -5.30 27.50 -7.99
N ALA A 16 -5.75 28.14 -6.91
CA ALA A 16 -7.13 28.08 -6.45
C ALA A 16 -8.14 28.69 -7.44
N ALA A 17 -7.75 29.72 -8.20
CA ALA A 17 -8.59 30.32 -9.25
C ALA A 17 -8.68 29.44 -10.51
N ALA A 18 -7.70 28.58 -10.77
CA ALA A 18 -7.74 27.62 -11.88
C ALA A 18 -8.75 26.47 -11.66
N MET A 19 -9.21 26.24 -10.42
CA MET A 19 -10.19 25.19 -10.11
C MET A 19 -11.64 25.58 -10.37
N LEU A 20 -11.92 26.87 -10.52
CA LEU A 20 -13.20 27.36 -11.07
C LEU A 20 -13.40 26.93 -12.54
N GLU A 21 -12.37 26.40 -13.20
CA GLU A 21 -12.39 25.89 -14.59
C GLU A 21 -12.35 24.36 -14.70
N LEU A 22 -12.51 23.60 -13.61
CA LEU A 22 -12.63 22.14 -13.74
C LEU A 22 -13.98 21.77 -14.35
N ASP A 23 -13.94 20.93 -15.38
CA ASP A 23 -15.10 20.37 -16.05
C ASP A 23 -16.09 19.80 -15.00
N PRO A 24 -17.34 20.32 -14.93
CA PRO A 24 -18.36 19.83 -14.02
C PRO A 24 -18.63 18.34 -14.16
N VAL A 25 -18.56 17.79 -15.38
CA VAL A 25 -18.78 16.36 -15.65
C VAL A 25 -17.68 15.55 -14.98
N TRP A 26 -16.43 15.99 -15.12
CA TRP A 26 -15.30 15.33 -14.49
C TRP A 26 -15.36 15.38 -12.96
N LYS A 27 -15.74 16.51 -12.37
CA LYS A 27 -15.92 16.62 -10.90
C LYS A 27 -16.98 15.62 -10.41
N GLN A 28 -18.11 15.53 -11.11
CA GLN A 28 -19.16 14.59 -10.78
C GLN A 28 -18.67 13.14 -10.88
N GLU A 29 -17.93 12.79 -11.94
CA GLU A 29 -17.37 11.45 -12.14
C GLU A 29 -16.45 11.04 -10.99
N MET A 30 -15.52 11.91 -10.56
CA MET A 30 -14.60 11.59 -9.46
C MET A 30 -15.32 11.45 -8.11
N VAL A 31 -16.33 12.29 -7.86
CA VAL A 31 -17.16 12.19 -6.66
C VAL A 31 -17.93 10.87 -6.66
N SER A 32 -18.50 10.45 -7.81
CA SER A 32 -19.15 9.15 -7.93
C SER A 32 -18.18 8.00 -7.62
N HIS A 33 -16.97 8.01 -8.16
CA HIS A 33 -15.96 6.99 -7.85
C HIS A 33 -15.63 6.90 -6.34
N TYR A 34 -15.51 8.04 -5.66
CA TYR A 34 -15.34 8.05 -4.20
C TYR A 34 -16.53 7.41 -3.48
N PHE A 35 -17.76 7.77 -3.86
CA PHE A 35 -18.97 7.21 -3.26
C PHE A 35 -19.20 5.75 -3.59
N ASP A 36 -18.73 5.26 -4.74
CA ASP A 36 -18.99 3.88 -5.14
C ASP A 36 -17.97 2.90 -4.53
N VAL A 37 -16.75 3.37 -4.21
CA VAL A 37 -15.65 2.50 -3.75
C VAL A 37 -15.15 2.78 -2.33
N VAL A 38 -15.11 4.05 -1.89
CA VAL A 38 -14.39 4.47 -0.67
C VAL A 38 -15.32 4.78 0.51
N HIS A 39 -16.40 5.52 0.24
CA HIS A 39 -17.41 5.83 1.25
C HIS A 39 -18.14 4.54 1.65
N ASP A 40 -18.59 4.42 2.90
CA ASP A 40 -19.24 3.27 3.55
C ASP A 40 -18.48 1.91 3.52
N THR A 41 -17.29 1.84 2.92
CA THR A 41 -16.35 0.70 3.05
C THR A 41 -15.25 0.98 4.08
N HIS A 42 -14.63 2.17 4.02
CA HIS A 42 -13.66 2.63 5.03
C HIS A 42 -14.30 3.49 6.11
N HIS A 43 -15.27 4.32 5.71
CA HIS A 43 -15.89 5.32 6.58
C HIS A 43 -17.27 5.75 6.09
N SER A 44 -18.19 6.01 7.02
CA SER A 44 -19.52 6.56 6.73
C SER A 44 -19.61 8.02 7.17
N LEU A 45 -19.26 8.94 6.26
CA LEU A 45 -19.10 10.37 6.58
C LEU A 45 -20.22 11.26 6.05
N PHE A 46 -20.78 10.94 4.88
CA PHE A 46 -21.66 11.84 4.14
C PHE A 46 -22.99 11.19 3.79
N HIS A 47 -24.01 12.01 3.64
CA HIS A 47 -25.25 11.64 3.00
C HIS A 47 -25.17 11.98 1.51
N ARG A 48 -25.04 10.95 0.65
CA ARG A 48 -24.78 11.10 -0.79
C ARG A 48 -25.77 12.04 -1.51
N PRO A 49 -27.11 11.94 -1.33
CA PRO A 49 -28.05 12.82 -2.02
C PRO A 49 -27.82 14.30 -1.73
N THR A 50 -27.54 14.66 -0.47
CA THR A 50 -27.23 16.05 -0.11
C THR A 50 -25.84 16.45 -0.59
N PHE A 51 -24.85 15.56 -0.54
CA PHE A 51 -23.52 15.86 -1.04
C PHE A 51 -23.54 16.17 -2.53
N GLU A 52 -24.23 15.38 -3.34
CA GLU A 52 -24.35 15.62 -4.78
C GLU A 52 -25.13 16.89 -5.11
N ARG A 53 -26.16 17.23 -4.31
CA ARG A 53 -26.85 18.51 -4.42
C ARG A 53 -25.92 19.68 -4.11
N ASP A 54 -25.16 19.58 -3.03
CA ASP A 54 -24.25 20.62 -2.57
C ASP A 54 -23.05 20.75 -3.53
N LEU A 55 -22.64 19.67 -4.20
CA LEU A 55 -21.66 19.70 -5.30
C LEU A 55 -22.18 20.53 -6.48
N ARG A 56 -23.41 20.30 -6.92
CA ARG A 56 -24.03 21.07 -8.02
C ARG A 56 -24.16 22.56 -7.68
N ASN A 57 -24.37 22.87 -6.41
CA ASN A 57 -24.51 24.24 -5.92
C ASN A 57 -23.17 24.90 -5.54
N ASN A 58 -22.03 24.20 -5.66
CA ASN A 58 -20.72 24.64 -5.19
C ASN A 58 -20.70 25.03 -3.69
N GLN A 59 -21.34 24.22 -2.85
CA GLN A 59 -21.50 24.43 -1.41
C GLN A 59 -20.63 23.49 -0.56
N ILE A 60 -19.86 22.59 -1.18
CA ILE A 60 -18.98 21.66 -0.47
C ILE A 60 -17.74 22.42 0.03
N PRO A 61 -17.35 22.29 1.31
CA PRO A 61 -16.12 22.87 1.83
C PRO A 61 -14.87 22.37 1.09
N ASP A 62 -13.89 23.24 0.85
CA ASP A 62 -12.69 22.95 0.04
C ASP A 62 -11.92 21.72 0.52
N VAL A 63 -11.70 21.58 1.84
CA VAL A 63 -10.99 20.42 2.42
C VAL A 63 -11.67 19.10 2.09
N ILE A 64 -13.01 19.08 2.07
CA ILE A 64 -13.80 17.89 1.74
C ILE A 64 -13.75 17.63 0.25
N LEU A 65 -14.02 18.65 -0.57
CA LEU A 65 -14.03 18.51 -2.02
C LEU A 65 -12.68 18.02 -2.54
N TYR A 66 -11.58 18.64 -2.12
CA TYR A 66 -10.24 18.27 -2.59
C TYR A 66 -9.85 16.86 -2.14
N SER A 67 -10.21 16.47 -0.92
CA SER A 67 -9.93 15.11 -0.43
C SER A 67 -10.74 14.05 -1.19
N VAL A 68 -12.03 14.30 -1.41
CA VAL A 68 -12.91 13.40 -2.18
C VAL A 68 -12.43 13.26 -3.63
N LEU A 69 -12.06 14.36 -4.28
CA LEU A 69 -11.47 14.32 -5.62
C LEU A 69 -10.15 13.53 -5.62
N SER A 70 -9.28 13.74 -4.63
CA SER A 70 -8.00 13.04 -4.53
C SER A 70 -8.14 11.54 -4.28
N LEU A 71 -9.22 11.09 -3.64
CA LEU A 71 -9.51 9.67 -3.43
C LEU A 71 -10.18 9.06 -4.68
N GLY A 72 -11.17 9.75 -5.27
CA GLY A 72 -11.89 9.30 -6.45
C GLY A 72 -11.04 9.18 -7.71
N ILE A 73 -10.05 10.07 -7.89
CA ILE A 73 -9.17 10.09 -9.07
C ILE A 73 -8.35 8.80 -9.28
N ARG A 74 -8.19 8.00 -8.22
CA ARG A 74 -7.47 6.72 -8.26
C ARG A 74 -8.20 5.66 -9.09
N PHE A 75 -9.49 5.84 -9.30
CA PHE A 75 -10.35 4.94 -10.06
C PHE A 75 -10.64 5.44 -11.47
N ALA A 76 -10.14 6.63 -11.83
CA ALA A 76 -10.32 7.16 -13.17
C ALA A 76 -9.60 6.30 -14.23
N SER A 77 -10.31 6.04 -15.33
CA SER A 77 -9.85 5.24 -16.48
C SER A 77 -8.68 5.86 -17.24
N SER A 78 -8.48 7.18 -17.13
CA SER A 78 -7.41 7.91 -17.85
C SER A 78 -6.20 8.23 -16.94
N PRO A 79 -5.01 7.64 -17.18
CA PRO A 79 -3.85 7.84 -16.30
C PRO A 79 -3.27 9.26 -16.32
N GLN A 80 -3.50 10.01 -17.41
CA GLN A 80 -3.02 11.39 -17.60
C GLN A 80 -3.69 12.40 -16.65
N ARG A 81 -4.82 12.03 -16.03
CA ARG A 81 -5.57 12.87 -15.10
C ARG A 81 -5.25 12.60 -13.64
N ARG A 82 -4.38 11.65 -13.30
CA ARG A 82 -3.99 11.31 -11.91
C ARG A 82 -2.96 12.28 -11.32
N ASP A 83 -3.19 13.59 -11.44
CA ASP A 83 -2.32 14.59 -10.84
C ASP A 83 -2.61 14.69 -9.33
N HIS A 84 -1.57 14.62 -8.50
CA HIS A 84 -1.65 14.60 -7.04
C HIS A 84 -1.94 16.00 -6.44
N HIS A 85 -2.24 16.99 -7.28
CA HIS A 85 -2.40 18.37 -6.82
C HIS A 85 -3.53 18.53 -5.79
N PHE A 86 -4.63 17.77 -5.93
CA PHE A 86 -5.76 17.84 -4.99
C PHE A 86 -5.38 17.42 -3.56
N ALA A 87 -4.42 16.50 -3.39
CA ALA A 87 -3.96 16.13 -2.06
C ALA A 87 -3.28 17.30 -1.36
N GLU A 88 -2.37 17.99 -2.05
CA GLU A 88 -1.70 19.17 -1.53
C GLU A 88 -2.67 20.30 -1.20
N LEU A 89 -3.70 20.49 -2.04
CA LEU A 89 -4.75 21.47 -1.78
C LEU A 89 -5.60 21.11 -0.56
N ALA A 90 -5.96 19.83 -0.41
CA ALA A 90 -6.71 19.34 0.75
C ALA A 90 -5.93 19.58 2.05
N TYR A 91 -4.62 19.30 2.07
CA TYR A 91 -3.77 19.58 3.24
C TYR A 91 -3.75 21.07 3.61
N ARG A 92 -3.73 21.96 2.62
CA ARG A 92 -3.73 23.42 2.85
C ARG A 92 -5.08 23.97 3.28
N ALA A 93 -6.17 23.31 2.88
CA ALA A 93 -7.53 23.73 3.19
C ALA A 93 -7.97 23.35 4.61
N LEU A 94 -7.28 22.40 5.27
CA LEU A 94 -7.62 21.99 6.64
C LEU A 94 -7.26 23.09 7.65
N ASP A 95 -8.28 23.62 8.34
CA ASP A 95 -8.09 24.46 9.53
C ASP A 95 -8.41 23.67 10.81
N MET A 96 -7.37 23.23 11.52
CA MET A 96 -7.52 22.48 12.78
C MET A 96 -8.12 23.30 13.93
N ARG A 97 -8.25 24.63 13.78
CA ARG A 97 -8.84 25.50 14.81
C ARG A 97 -10.37 25.58 14.69
N ASP A 98 -10.92 25.17 13.55
CA ASP A 98 -12.36 25.09 13.37
C ASP A 98 -12.92 23.84 14.04
N LEU A 99 -13.67 24.01 15.14
CA LEU A 99 -14.29 22.92 15.89
C LEU A 99 -15.61 22.52 15.24
N SER A 100 -15.53 21.90 14.06
CA SER A 100 -16.69 21.52 13.26
C SER A 100 -16.64 20.06 12.82
N ILE A 101 -17.81 19.53 12.42
CA ILE A 101 -17.87 18.21 11.79
C ILE A 101 -17.10 18.17 10.46
N VAL A 102 -17.00 19.30 9.76
CA VAL A 102 -16.23 19.44 8.52
C VAL A 102 -14.75 19.17 8.79
N THR A 103 -14.20 19.70 9.89
CA THR A 103 -12.81 19.42 10.29
C THR A 103 -12.61 17.95 10.64
N ILE A 104 -13.55 17.32 11.34
CA ILE A 104 -13.50 15.88 11.65
C ILE A 104 -13.49 15.05 10.36
N GLN A 105 -14.44 15.31 9.45
CA GLN A 105 -14.54 14.62 8.16
C GLN A 105 -13.29 14.86 7.31
N GLY A 106 -12.77 16.09 7.29
CA GLY A 106 -11.54 16.44 6.60
C GLY A 106 -10.33 15.69 7.14
N CYS A 107 -10.16 15.62 8.46
CA CYS A 107 -9.12 14.82 9.10
C CYS A 107 -9.25 13.33 8.75
N LEU A 108 -10.45 12.75 8.79
CA LEU A 108 -10.66 11.35 8.41
C LEU A 108 -10.30 11.09 6.95
N LEU A 109 -10.71 11.94 6.02
CA LEU A 109 -10.36 11.81 4.60
C LEU A 109 -8.86 11.92 4.35
N LEU A 110 -8.19 12.91 4.98
CA LEU A 110 -6.73 13.06 4.89
C LEU A 110 -5.99 11.86 5.54
N GLY A 111 -6.55 11.31 6.61
CA GLY A 111 -6.11 10.05 7.22
C GLY A 111 -6.17 8.90 6.22
N THR A 112 -7.31 8.68 5.57
CA THR A 112 -7.48 7.68 4.51
C THR A 112 -6.49 7.86 3.35
N MET A 113 -6.20 9.11 2.97
CA MET A 113 -5.20 9.40 1.94
C MET A 113 -3.80 8.99 2.39
N CYS A 114 -3.43 9.27 3.64
CA CYS A 114 -2.16 8.85 4.22
C CYS A 114 -2.06 7.33 4.33
N PHE A 115 -3.13 6.66 4.74
CA PHE A 115 -3.22 5.19 4.79
C PHE A 115 -2.89 4.59 3.43
N VAL A 116 -3.60 5.04 2.40
CA VAL A 116 -3.45 4.57 1.02
C VAL A 116 -2.05 4.85 0.46
N ASP A 117 -1.42 5.95 0.86
CA ASP A 117 -0.05 6.32 0.48
C ASP A 117 1.02 5.66 1.38
N ASN A 118 0.64 4.71 2.22
CA ASN A 118 1.52 3.97 3.14
C ASN A 118 2.26 4.89 4.14
N LYS A 119 1.55 5.88 4.70
CA LYS A 119 2.04 6.84 5.69
C LYS A 119 1.31 6.67 7.04
N ALA A 120 1.40 5.47 7.61
CA ALA A 120 0.65 5.08 8.81
C ALA A 120 0.80 6.05 10.01
N ALA A 121 2.00 6.59 10.24
CA ALA A 121 2.22 7.54 11.35
C ALA A 121 1.46 8.87 11.14
N THR A 122 1.41 9.37 9.90
CA THR A 122 0.68 10.61 9.58
C THR A 122 -0.83 10.39 9.56
N GLU A 123 -1.29 9.24 9.06
CA GLU A 123 -2.69 8.80 9.17
C GLU A 123 -3.16 8.85 10.63
N THR A 124 -2.38 8.23 11.52
CA THR A 124 -2.69 8.18 12.95
C THR A 124 -2.85 9.57 13.56
N LEU A 125 -2.02 10.55 13.16
CA LEU A 125 -2.11 11.92 13.64
C LEU A 125 -3.46 12.57 13.26
N TYR A 126 -3.89 12.39 12.01
CA TYR A 126 -5.18 12.93 11.55
C TYR A 126 -6.36 12.24 12.23
N VAL A 127 -6.33 10.91 12.34
CA VAL A 127 -7.37 10.13 13.01
C VAL A 127 -7.46 10.49 14.48
N ALA A 128 -6.32 10.62 15.18
CA ALA A 128 -6.27 11.08 16.57
C ALA A 128 -6.92 12.46 16.73
N THR A 129 -6.61 13.39 15.83
CA THR A 129 -7.20 14.73 15.84
C THR A 129 -8.71 14.68 15.63
N ALA A 130 -9.17 13.88 14.66
CA ALA A 130 -10.59 13.68 14.38
C ALA A 130 -11.35 13.11 15.59
N ILE A 131 -10.77 12.10 16.26
CA ILE A 131 -11.35 11.48 17.46
C ILE A 131 -11.47 12.52 18.58
N ARG A 132 -10.41 13.29 18.85
CA ARG A 132 -10.43 14.32 19.89
C ARG A 132 -11.48 15.39 19.60
N LEU A 133 -11.59 15.85 18.36
CA LEU A 133 -12.63 16.79 17.94
C LEU A 133 -14.03 16.20 18.10
N GLY A 134 -14.23 14.93 17.73
CA GLY A 134 -15.52 14.24 17.88
C GLY A 134 -15.96 14.09 19.34
N LEU A 135 -15.01 13.84 20.25
CA LEU A 135 -15.25 13.79 21.69
C LEU A 135 -15.52 15.19 22.28
N ILE A 136 -14.79 16.23 21.84
CA ILE A 136 -15.03 17.62 22.27
C ILE A 136 -16.43 18.09 21.88
N LEU A 137 -16.87 17.73 20.67
CA LEU A 137 -18.18 18.11 20.15
C LEU A 137 -19.33 17.25 20.67
N ASP A 138 -19.02 16.17 21.41
CA ASP A 138 -19.96 15.15 21.88
C ASP A 138 -20.97 14.76 20.78
N LEU A 139 -20.45 14.32 19.62
CA LEU A 139 -21.25 14.05 18.42
C LEU A 139 -22.55 13.26 18.70
N PRO A 140 -22.57 12.21 19.55
CA PRO A 140 -23.80 11.47 19.82
C PRO A 140 -24.93 12.30 20.46
N GLN A 141 -24.58 13.29 21.29
CA GLN A 141 -25.56 14.11 22.04
C GLN A 141 -25.62 15.55 21.54
N ARG A 142 -24.86 15.89 20.50
CA ARG A 142 -24.85 17.20 19.87
C ARG A 142 -26.26 17.59 19.43
N LYS A 143 -26.70 18.79 19.84
CA LYS A 143 -28.01 19.34 19.44
C LYS A 143 -28.04 19.51 17.92
N CYS A 144 -29.00 18.86 17.27
CA CYS A 144 -29.19 18.88 15.82
C CYS A 144 -30.50 19.59 15.47
N GLN A 145 -30.55 20.26 14.32
CA GLN A 145 -31.78 20.88 13.82
C GLN A 145 -32.65 19.88 13.06
N THR A 146 -32.02 18.87 12.43
CA THR A 146 -32.68 17.92 11.53
C THR A 146 -32.27 16.50 11.86
N GLU A 147 -33.12 15.53 11.51
CA GLU A 147 -32.80 14.11 11.67
C GLU A 147 -31.58 13.71 10.84
N LEU A 148 -31.40 14.33 9.66
CA LEU A 148 -30.24 14.10 8.81
C LEU A 148 -28.93 14.48 9.50
N GLU A 149 -28.86 15.67 10.12
CA GLU A 149 -27.68 16.10 10.88
C GLU A 149 -27.37 15.12 12.02
N ARG A 150 -28.41 14.66 12.73
CA ARG A 150 -28.26 13.68 13.81
C ARG A 150 -27.69 12.35 13.29
N GLN A 151 -28.20 11.82 12.19
CA GLN A 151 -27.69 10.58 11.61
C GLN A 151 -26.26 10.72 11.08
N ILE A 152 -25.89 11.86 10.50
CA ILE A 152 -24.51 12.13 10.08
C ILE A 152 -23.59 12.13 11.32
N ASN A 153 -23.97 12.78 12.42
CA ASN A 153 -23.20 12.77 13.66
C ASN A 153 -22.98 11.35 14.21
N LEU A 154 -24.02 10.51 14.22
CA LEU A 154 -23.91 9.11 14.67
C LEU A 154 -22.99 8.29 13.75
N ARG A 155 -23.14 8.41 12.43
CA ARG A 155 -22.31 7.69 11.46
C ARG A 155 -20.84 8.10 11.55
N VAL A 156 -20.55 9.39 11.70
CA VAL A 156 -19.19 9.90 11.93
C VAL A 156 -18.64 9.42 13.26
N TYR A 157 -19.42 9.44 14.35
CA TYR A 157 -18.98 8.91 15.64
C TYR A 157 -18.58 7.43 15.58
N TRP A 158 -19.43 6.60 14.99
CA TRP A 158 -19.13 5.16 14.85
C TRP A 158 -18.00 4.89 13.85
N THR A 159 -17.82 5.76 12.85
CA THR A 159 -16.62 5.76 12.01
C THR A 159 -15.37 6.01 12.87
N LEU A 160 -15.36 7.05 13.70
CA LEU A 160 -14.21 7.37 14.58
C LEU A 160 -13.84 6.17 15.47
N TYR A 161 -14.83 5.51 16.06
CA TYR A 161 -14.63 4.31 16.87
C TYR A 161 -13.99 3.18 16.07
N MET A 162 -14.57 2.83 14.91
CA MET A 162 -14.06 1.71 14.10
C MET A 162 -12.67 2.02 13.52
N THR A 163 -12.44 3.24 13.06
CA THR A 163 -11.12 3.65 12.54
C THR A 163 -10.05 3.57 13.63
N ASP A 164 -10.36 3.99 14.86
CA ASP A 164 -9.40 3.93 15.98
C ASP A 164 -8.95 2.49 16.29
N LEU A 165 -9.85 1.51 16.20
CA LEU A 165 -9.52 0.09 16.42
C LEU A 165 -8.46 -0.42 15.46
N TRP A 166 -8.57 -0.05 14.18
CA TRP A 166 -7.63 -0.47 13.16
C TRP A 166 -6.32 0.32 13.26
N VAL A 167 -6.41 1.65 13.29
CA VAL A 167 -5.23 2.52 13.25
C VAL A 167 -4.36 2.34 14.50
N SER A 168 -4.97 2.23 15.68
CA SER A 168 -4.23 1.99 16.93
C SER A 168 -3.53 0.63 16.92
N ALA A 169 -4.20 -0.43 16.44
CA ALA A 169 -3.56 -1.74 16.29
C ALA A 169 -2.42 -1.73 15.26
N GLY A 170 -2.57 -0.98 14.17
CA GLY A 170 -1.60 -0.85 13.08
C GLY A 170 -0.20 -0.40 13.52
N LEU A 171 -0.11 0.40 14.59
CA LEU A 171 1.14 0.95 15.14
C LEU A 171 1.38 0.60 16.61
N LYS A 172 0.61 -0.33 17.18
CA LYS A 172 0.68 -0.71 18.59
C LYS A 172 0.50 0.47 19.55
N LEU A 173 -0.49 1.31 19.25
CA LEU A 173 -0.87 2.46 20.08
C LEU A 173 -2.11 2.13 20.91
N SER A 174 -2.33 2.90 21.98
CA SER A 174 -3.55 2.80 22.77
C SER A 174 -4.72 3.47 22.06
N ARG A 175 -5.88 2.80 22.06
CA ARG A 175 -7.15 3.34 21.57
C ARG A 175 -7.53 4.61 22.35
N GLN A 176 -8.07 5.60 21.65
CA GLN A 176 -8.51 6.89 22.20
C GLN A 176 -10.02 6.96 22.44
N ILE A 177 -10.80 6.14 21.74
CA ILE A 177 -12.25 6.06 21.89
C ILE A 177 -12.67 4.64 22.27
N LEU A 178 -13.55 4.53 23.26
CA LEU A 178 -14.07 3.26 23.76
C LEU A 178 -15.49 3.03 23.28
N PHE A 179 -15.89 1.76 23.16
CA PHE A 179 -17.25 1.40 22.85
C PHE A 179 -18.21 1.89 23.94
N ARG A 180 -19.34 2.46 23.54
CA ARG A 180 -20.37 2.99 24.44
C ARG A 180 -21.72 2.37 24.12
N ASP A 181 -22.22 1.54 25.04
CA ASP A 181 -23.54 0.90 24.93
C ASP A 181 -24.70 1.90 24.98
N ASP A 182 -24.47 3.10 25.55
CA ASP A 182 -25.46 4.17 25.67
C ASP A 182 -25.61 5.03 24.40
N VAL A 183 -24.69 4.91 23.44
CA VAL A 183 -24.74 5.66 22.18
C VAL A 183 -25.64 4.93 21.18
N GLU A 184 -26.58 5.67 20.59
CA GLU A 184 -27.47 5.14 19.57
C GLU A 184 -26.71 4.70 18.30
N LEU A 185 -27.12 3.57 17.74
CA LEU A 185 -26.59 3.10 16.46
C LEU A 185 -27.31 3.78 15.28
N PRO A 186 -26.65 3.97 14.13
CA PRO A 186 -27.25 4.65 12.99
C PRO A 186 -28.48 3.93 12.44
N SER A 187 -29.37 4.68 11.80
CA SER A 187 -30.52 4.12 11.08
C SER A 187 -30.07 3.32 9.85
N GLU A 188 -30.93 2.39 9.42
CA GLU A 188 -30.77 1.61 8.18
C GLU A 188 -30.40 2.49 6.97
N GLU A 189 -29.60 1.93 6.06
CA GLU A 189 -29.06 2.61 4.88
C GLU A 189 -30.17 3.21 4.01
N SER A 190 -31.26 2.47 3.77
CA SER A 190 -32.42 2.94 2.99
C SER A 190 -33.12 4.14 3.64
N VAL A 191 -33.28 4.09 4.97
CA VAL A 191 -33.87 5.17 5.76
C VAL A 191 -32.97 6.40 5.72
N PHE A 192 -31.67 6.21 5.94
CA PHE A 192 -30.68 7.29 5.95
C PHE A 192 -30.61 8.01 4.60
N LEU A 193 -30.50 7.25 3.50
CA LEU A 193 -30.45 7.80 2.14
C LEU A 193 -31.77 8.46 1.70
N GLY A 194 -32.88 8.11 2.35
CA GLY A 194 -34.20 8.70 2.11
C GLY A 194 -34.50 9.97 2.93
N LEU A 195 -33.62 10.38 3.86
CA LEU A 195 -33.88 11.51 4.75
C LEU A 195 -33.92 12.84 3.99
N SER A 196 -34.94 13.66 4.31
CA SER A 196 -35.02 15.03 3.81
C SER A 196 -34.11 15.96 4.64
N PRO A 197 -33.45 16.95 4.01
CA PRO A 197 -32.67 17.97 4.72
C PRO A 197 -33.48 18.85 5.67
N THR A 198 -34.81 18.79 5.62
CA THR A 198 -35.72 19.58 6.47
C THR A 198 -36.51 18.73 7.47
N GLU A 199 -36.26 17.42 7.52
CA GLU A 199 -36.98 16.52 8.40
C GLU A 199 -36.63 16.81 9.87
N PRO A 200 -37.63 17.03 10.76
CA PRO A 200 -37.37 17.28 12.17
C PRO A 200 -36.78 16.05 12.84
N VAL A 201 -35.98 16.27 13.88
CA VAL A 201 -35.38 15.19 14.69
C VAL A 201 -36.47 14.24 15.18
N ARG A 202 -36.29 12.94 14.92
CA ARG A 202 -37.28 11.92 15.30
C ARG A 202 -37.20 11.67 16.81
N THR A 203 -38.36 11.70 17.49
CA THR A 203 -38.47 11.19 18.86
C THR A 203 -38.42 9.66 18.84
N ALA A 204 -37.66 9.04 19.74
CA ALA A 204 -37.47 7.60 19.78
C ALA A 204 -38.80 6.85 20.03
N SER A 205 -39.51 6.46 18.98
CA SER A 205 -40.70 5.61 19.06
C SER A 205 -40.91 4.85 17.74
N GLY A 206 -40.40 3.63 17.68
CA GLY A 206 -40.61 2.68 16.58
C GLY A 206 -39.67 1.47 16.69
N GLU A 207 -40.05 0.34 16.09
CA GLU A 207 -39.13 -0.79 15.86
C GLU A 207 -37.94 -0.26 15.06
N ARG A 208 -36.78 -0.18 15.71
CA ARG A 208 -35.55 0.29 15.07
C ARG A 208 -35.05 -0.80 14.13
N THR A 209 -35.17 -0.59 12.82
CA THR A 209 -34.44 -1.41 11.85
C THR A 209 -32.95 -1.28 12.11
N ARG A 210 -32.22 -2.40 12.00
CA ARG A 210 -30.78 -2.41 12.24
C ARG A 210 -30.09 -1.99 10.94
N SER A 211 -29.05 -1.19 11.06
CA SER A 211 -28.23 -0.78 9.92
C SER A 211 -27.03 -1.69 9.75
N ILE A 212 -26.55 -1.82 8.52
CA ILE A 212 -25.28 -2.51 8.23
C ILE A 212 -24.16 -1.82 9.01
N TRP A 213 -24.09 -0.49 8.98
CA TRP A 213 -23.04 0.26 9.69
C TRP A 213 -23.12 0.12 11.22
N GLY A 214 -24.33 0.06 11.79
CA GLY A 214 -24.54 -0.16 13.22
C GLY A 214 -24.15 -1.58 13.64
N GLU A 215 -24.42 -2.58 12.81
CA GLU A 215 -23.98 -3.96 13.06
C GLU A 215 -22.46 -4.11 12.88
N MET A 216 -21.83 -3.38 11.95
CA MET A 216 -20.37 -3.29 11.86
C MET A 216 -19.75 -2.75 13.15
N ALA A 217 -20.34 -1.71 13.75
CA ALA A 217 -19.83 -1.15 15.01
C ALA A 217 -19.91 -2.15 16.17
N LYS A 218 -20.99 -2.95 16.26
CA LYS A 218 -21.11 -4.03 17.25
C LYS A 218 -20.09 -5.13 17.00
N LEU A 219 -19.93 -5.54 15.74
CA LEU A 219 -18.97 -6.57 15.36
C LEU A 219 -17.53 -6.11 15.65
N ALA A 220 -17.23 -4.83 15.41
CA ALA A 220 -15.93 -4.21 15.71
C ALA A 220 -15.60 -4.21 17.21
N ARG A 221 -16.60 -4.18 18.11
CA ARG A 221 -16.37 -4.42 19.55
C ARG A 221 -15.84 -5.83 19.80
N ILE A 222 -16.40 -6.85 19.14
CA ILE A 222 -15.90 -8.22 19.28
C ILE A 222 -14.48 -8.32 18.71
N TRP A 223 -14.19 -7.64 17.61
CA TRP A 223 -12.84 -7.54 17.06
C TRP A 223 -11.84 -6.93 18.06
N SER A 224 -12.23 -5.90 18.80
CA SER A 224 -11.40 -5.33 19.88
C SER A 224 -11.00 -6.41 20.90
N ASP A 225 -11.93 -7.27 21.30
CA ASP A 225 -11.68 -8.36 22.25
C ASP A 225 -10.73 -9.43 21.65
N VAL A 226 -10.89 -9.76 20.37
CA VAL A 226 -9.97 -10.66 19.63
C VAL A 226 -8.55 -10.11 19.62
N GLN A 227 -8.39 -8.81 19.34
CA GLN A 227 -7.08 -8.14 19.36
C GLN A 227 -6.47 -8.18 20.77
N ASP A 228 -7.25 -7.84 21.79
CA ASP A 228 -6.79 -7.77 23.17
C ASP A 228 -6.37 -9.15 23.69
N LEU A 229 -7.16 -10.19 23.40
CA LEU A 229 -6.81 -11.57 23.74
C LEU A 229 -5.50 -12.02 23.08
N ASN A 230 -5.32 -11.72 21.79
CA ASN A 230 -4.11 -12.07 21.05
C ASN A 230 -2.88 -11.31 21.59
N ASN A 231 -3.01 -10.02 21.88
CA ASN A 231 -1.95 -9.24 22.53
C ASN A 231 -1.59 -9.82 23.90
N MET A 232 -2.59 -10.07 24.76
CA MET A 232 -2.37 -10.62 26.10
C MET A 232 -1.73 -12.01 26.07
N ALA A 233 -2.18 -12.88 25.17
CA ALA A 233 -1.63 -14.23 25.03
C ALA A 233 -0.13 -14.20 24.68
N VAL A 234 0.29 -13.30 23.81
CA VAL A 234 1.67 -13.19 23.33
C VAL A 234 2.56 -12.38 24.28
N GLU A 235 2.03 -11.32 24.91
CA GLU A 235 2.82 -10.42 25.74
C GLU A 235 2.94 -10.88 27.18
N CYS A 236 1.85 -11.35 27.77
CA CYS A 236 1.78 -11.72 29.18
C CYS A 236 1.88 -13.22 29.40
N GLY A 237 1.56 -14.03 28.38
CA GLY A 237 1.42 -15.48 28.51
C GLY A 237 0.13 -15.83 29.26
N LEU A 238 -0.80 -16.48 28.57
CA LEU A 238 -2.03 -17.01 29.18
C LEU A 238 -1.91 -18.52 29.37
N GLU A 239 -2.36 -19.01 30.53
CA GLU A 239 -2.49 -20.45 30.78
C GLU A 239 -3.41 -21.10 29.72
N PRO A 240 -3.07 -22.27 29.16
CA PRO A 240 -3.81 -22.86 28.03
C PRO A 240 -5.31 -23.02 28.26
N MET A 241 -5.72 -23.38 29.48
CA MET A 241 -7.14 -23.51 29.83
C MET A 241 -7.87 -22.17 29.88
N ALA A 242 -7.23 -21.13 30.42
CA ALA A 242 -7.80 -19.78 30.45
C ALA A 242 -7.91 -19.21 29.04
N LEU A 243 -6.89 -19.45 28.21
CA LEU A 243 -6.86 -19.05 26.82
C LEU A 243 -8.02 -19.68 26.02
N ALA A 244 -8.22 -20.99 26.17
CA ALA A 244 -9.30 -21.71 25.51
C ALA A 244 -10.69 -21.22 25.96
N ALA A 245 -10.88 -20.97 27.26
CA ALA A 245 -12.14 -20.43 27.78
C ALA A 245 -12.48 -19.04 27.20
N GLU A 246 -11.49 -18.15 27.08
CA GLU A 246 -11.69 -16.84 26.46
C GLU A 246 -11.96 -16.96 24.95
N ILE A 247 -11.30 -17.88 24.24
CA ILE A 247 -11.60 -18.16 22.83
C ILE A 247 -13.05 -18.61 22.66
N ASP A 248 -13.50 -19.58 23.46
CA ASP A 248 -14.87 -20.08 23.40
C ASP A 248 -15.89 -18.99 23.73
N ALA A 249 -15.59 -18.11 24.69
CA ALA A 249 -16.44 -16.98 25.04
C ALA A 249 -16.57 -15.96 23.89
N ILE A 250 -15.47 -15.62 23.23
CA ILE A 250 -15.49 -14.71 22.07
C ILE A 250 -16.18 -15.37 20.87
N ALA A 251 -15.88 -16.64 20.59
CA ALA A 251 -16.52 -17.42 19.54
C ALA A 251 -18.04 -17.48 19.72
N ALA A 252 -18.52 -17.75 20.94
CA ALA A 252 -19.94 -17.75 21.25
C ALA A 252 -20.60 -16.37 21.02
N ARG A 253 -19.87 -15.27 21.23
CA ARG A 253 -20.37 -13.91 20.92
C ARG A 253 -20.42 -13.62 19.43
N LEU A 254 -19.44 -14.10 18.64
CA LEU A 254 -19.47 -14.02 17.18
C LEU A 254 -20.67 -14.81 16.62
N ASP A 255 -20.84 -16.05 17.09
CA ASP A 255 -21.96 -16.91 16.70
C ASP A 255 -23.29 -16.24 17.09
N ALA A 256 -23.42 -15.77 18.33
CA ALA A 256 -24.63 -15.09 18.79
C ALA A 256 -24.94 -13.83 17.98
N TRP A 257 -23.91 -13.05 17.60
CA TRP A 257 -24.08 -11.89 16.75
C TRP A 257 -24.67 -12.26 15.38
N GLN A 258 -24.10 -13.27 14.70
CA GLN A 258 -24.57 -13.74 13.40
C GLN A 258 -26.04 -14.23 13.46
N HIS A 259 -26.39 -15.01 14.48
CA HIS A 259 -27.76 -15.52 14.67
C HIS A 259 -28.78 -14.41 15.00
N GLN A 260 -28.34 -13.31 15.61
CA GLN A 260 -29.20 -12.18 15.98
C GLN A 260 -29.33 -11.14 14.87
N LEU A 261 -28.65 -11.32 13.73
CA LEU A 261 -28.83 -10.45 12.57
C LEU A 261 -30.25 -10.59 12.02
N PRO A 262 -30.91 -9.47 11.66
CA PRO A 262 -32.17 -9.54 10.93
C PRO A 262 -32.02 -10.30 9.63
N PHE A 263 -33.10 -10.96 9.19
CA PHE A 263 -33.11 -11.79 7.98
C PHE A 263 -32.58 -11.07 6.73
N TYR A 264 -32.73 -9.74 6.64
CA TYR A 264 -32.30 -8.93 5.49
C TYR A 264 -30.82 -8.49 5.53
N ILE A 265 -30.11 -8.72 6.65
CA ILE A 265 -28.67 -8.45 6.80
C ILE A 265 -27.86 -9.75 6.86
N GLN A 266 -28.50 -10.89 7.12
CA GLN A 266 -27.82 -12.19 7.14
C GLN A 266 -27.09 -12.47 5.83
N GLU A 267 -25.93 -13.12 5.92
CA GLU A 267 -25.11 -13.48 4.77
C GLU A 267 -25.89 -14.44 3.85
N SER A 268 -26.20 -13.97 2.65
CA SER A 268 -26.75 -14.79 1.58
C SER A 268 -26.59 -14.06 0.25
N GLU A 269 -26.54 -14.81 -0.85
CA GLU A 269 -26.53 -14.24 -2.19
C GLU A 269 -27.75 -13.34 -2.44
N GLN A 270 -28.94 -13.75 -1.97
CA GLN A 270 -30.18 -12.96 -2.10
C GLN A 270 -30.08 -11.60 -1.39
N ASN A 271 -29.49 -11.56 -0.19
CA ASN A 271 -29.34 -10.31 0.55
C ASN A 271 -28.24 -9.42 -0.04
N LEU A 272 -27.17 -10.01 -0.59
CA LEU A 272 -26.16 -9.27 -1.35
C LEU A 272 -26.80 -8.60 -2.58
N GLU A 273 -27.60 -9.32 -3.36
CA GLU A 273 -28.33 -8.76 -4.51
C GLU A 273 -29.31 -7.67 -4.08
N ARG A 274 -30.01 -7.86 -2.97
CA ARG A 274 -30.89 -6.84 -2.38
C ARG A 274 -30.11 -5.58 -2.00
N ALA A 275 -28.94 -5.72 -1.40
CA ALA A 275 -28.06 -4.60 -1.06
C ALA A 275 -27.58 -3.88 -2.33
N ASN A 276 -27.18 -4.63 -3.37
CA ASN A 276 -26.78 -4.09 -4.66
C ASN A 276 -27.89 -3.29 -5.34
N ALA A 277 -29.14 -3.75 -5.22
CA ALA A 277 -30.32 -3.05 -5.74
C ALA A 277 -30.57 -1.71 -5.04
N MET A 278 -30.08 -1.51 -3.81
CA MET A 278 -30.12 -0.21 -3.11
C MET A 278 -28.96 0.72 -3.51
N GLY A 279 -27.92 0.18 -4.12
CA GLY A 279 -26.75 0.89 -4.62
C GLY A 279 -25.48 0.06 -4.45
N ILE A 280 -24.54 0.17 -5.40
CA ILE A 280 -23.29 -0.60 -5.41
C ILE A 280 -22.50 -0.49 -4.10
N ASN A 281 -22.51 0.70 -3.48
CA ASN A 281 -21.85 0.91 -2.19
C ASN A 281 -22.55 0.18 -1.03
N VAL A 282 -23.88 0.14 -1.01
CA VAL A 282 -24.61 -0.63 0.01
C VAL A 282 -24.26 -2.12 -0.11
N GLY A 283 -24.10 -2.61 -1.33
CA GLY A 283 -23.52 -3.92 -1.64
C GLY A 283 -22.13 -4.15 -1.06
N ASN A 284 -21.21 -3.22 -1.32
CA ASN A 284 -19.84 -3.26 -0.79
C ASN A 284 -19.81 -3.20 0.75
N SER A 285 -20.70 -2.41 1.36
CA SER A 285 -20.86 -2.32 2.82
C SER A 285 -21.35 -3.65 3.39
N PHE A 286 -22.36 -4.26 2.76
CA PHE A 286 -22.86 -5.59 3.14
C PHE A 286 -21.73 -6.64 3.09
N ALA A 287 -20.95 -6.64 2.00
CA ALA A 287 -19.80 -7.52 1.85
C ALA A 287 -18.74 -7.27 2.94
N ALA A 288 -18.38 -6.01 3.19
CA ALA A 288 -17.40 -5.65 4.21
C ALA A 288 -17.81 -6.10 5.62
N LEU A 289 -19.11 -6.11 5.94
CA LEU A 289 -19.61 -6.59 7.23
C LEU A 289 -19.28 -8.09 7.42
N HIS A 290 -19.61 -8.91 6.44
CA HIS A 290 -19.46 -10.37 6.53
C HIS A 290 -18.01 -10.82 6.29
N LEU A 291 -17.27 -10.15 5.40
CA LEU A 291 -15.82 -10.33 5.27
C LEU A 291 -15.12 -10.06 6.60
N GLY A 292 -15.51 -8.99 7.30
CA GLY A 292 -15.03 -8.71 8.66
C GLY A 292 -15.36 -9.83 9.64
N PHE A 293 -16.59 -10.35 9.62
CA PHE A 293 -17.01 -11.45 10.49
C PHE A 293 -16.14 -12.70 10.31
N HIS A 294 -15.94 -13.17 9.08
CA HIS A 294 -15.09 -14.33 8.82
C HIS A 294 -13.64 -14.06 9.20
N TYR A 295 -13.11 -12.87 8.88
CA TYR A 295 -11.75 -12.50 9.22
C TYR A 295 -11.52 -12.46 10.74
N TYR A 296 -12.47 -11.96 11.53
CA TYR A 296 -12.33 -11.91 13.00
C TYR A 296 -12.31 -13.31 13.62
N TYR A 297 -13.12 -14.23 13.08
CA TYR A 297 -13.11 -15.63 13.48
C TYR A 297 -11.82 -16.34 13.07
N GLU A 298 -11.33 -16.07 11.85
CA GLU A 298 -10.05 -16.56 11.35
C GLU A 298 -8.92 -16.16 12.31
N VAL A 299 -8.80 -14.87 12.63
CA VAL A 299 -7.74 -14.35 13.52
C VAL A 299 -7.87 -14.87 14.95
N LEU A 300 -9.09 -15.07 15.46
CA LEU A 300 -9.32 -15.67 16.79
C LEU A 300 -8.71 -17.08 16.87
N CYS A 301 -8.89 -17.88 15.83
CA CYS A 301 -8.48 -19.28 15.79
C CYS A 301 -7.11 -19.50 15.11
N TYR A 302 -6.50 -18.46 14.51
CA TYR A 302 -5.33 -18.56 13.64
C TYR A 302 -4.15 -19.33 14.26
N ARG A 303 -3.88 -19.10 15.56
CA ARG A 303 -2.76 -19.74 16.27
C ARG A 303 -2.82 -21.28 16.23
N PHE A 304 -4.02 -21.84 16.14
CA PHE A 304 -4.22 -23.28 16.17
C PHE A 304 -3.88 -23.96 14.85
N MET A 305 -3.65 -23.19 13.77
CA MET A 305 -3.08 -23.72 12.54
C MET A 305 -1.75 -24.43 12.80
N ALA A 306 -0.86 -23.87 13.62
CA ALA A 306 0.39 -24.53 14.01
C ALA A 306 0.23 -25.48 15.20
N GLU A 307 -0.53 -25.08 16.22
CA GLU A 307 -0.62 -25.84 17.47
C GLU A 307 -1.34 -27.19 17.31
N SER A 308 -2.31 -27.28 16.39
CA SER A 308 -2.99 -28.55 16.10
C SER A 308 -2.05 -29.62 15.54
N PHE A 309 -0.98 -29.23 14.83
CA PHE A 309 0.04 -30.15 14.33
C PHE A 309 1.04 -30.58 15.40
N ARG A 310 1.47 -29.65 16.26
CA ARG A 310 2.41 -29.94 17.35
C ARG A 310 1.80 -30.72 18.50
N HIS A 311 0.61 -30.29 18.90
CA HIS A 311 -0.11 -30.77 20.08
C HIS A 311 -1.57 -31.04 19.68
N PRO A 312 -1.81 -32.11 18.90
CA PRO A 312 -3.14 -32.46 18.44
C PRO A 312 -4.00 -32.87 19.64
N THR A 313 -5.04 -32.08 19.89
CA THR A 313 -6.12 -32.41 20.80
C THR A 313 -7.44 -32.18 20.05
N PRO A 314 -8.54 -32.83 20.45
CA PRO A 314 -9.84 -32.59 19.80
C PRO A 314 -10.22 -31.10 19.74
N GLN A 315 -9.85 -30.33 20.77
CA GLN A 315 -10.11 -28.89 20.85
C GLN A 315 -9.22 -28.08 19.90
N THR A 316 -7.90 -28.30 19.91
CA THR A 316 -6.97 -27.57 19.02
C THR A 316 -7.24 -27.87 17.54
N MET A 317 -7.63 -29.10 17.22
CA MET A 317 -8.07 -29.49 15.87
C MET A 317 -9.38 -28.80 15.49
N ALA A 318 -10.35 -28.71 16.41
CA ALA A 318 -11.62 -28.01 16.15
C ALA A 318 -11.40 -26.51 15.87
N TYR A 319 -10.51 -25.84 16.60
CA TYR A 319 -10.18 -24.44 16.33
C TYR A 319 -9.45 -24.24 15.00
N ALA A 320 -8.48 -25.11 14.67
CA ALA A 320 -7.81 -25.05 13.38
C ALA A 320 -8.78 -25.25 12.22
N GLU A 321 -9.71 -26.19 12.35
CA GLU A 321 -10.75 -26.42 11.35
C GLU A 321 -11.69 -25.22 11.22
N LYS A 322 -12.14 -24.64 12.34
CA LYS A 322 -12.93 -23.39 12.32
C LYS A 322 -12.19 -22.24 11.63
N CYS A 323 -10.91 -22.01 11.96
CA CYS A 323 -10.08 -20.99 11.30
C CYS A 323 -10.15 -21.13 9.78
N ALA A 324 -10.05 -22.37 9.32
CA ALA A 324 -9.89 -22.65 7.92
C ALA A 324 -11.23 -22.73 7.16
N GLN A 325 -12.34 -23.06 7.84
CA GLN A 325 -13.71 -22.88 7.34
C GLN A 325 -14.05 -21.40 7.13
N HIS A 326 -13.71 -20.53 8.08
CA HIS A 326 -13.95 -19.09 7.93
C HIS A 326 -13.05 -18.46 6.85
N ALA A 327 -11.81 -18.92 6.69
CA ALA A 327 -10.96 -18.52 5.57
C ALA A 327 -11.54 -18.95 4.20
N GLU A 328 -12.24 -20.09 4.16
CA GLU A 328 -12.95 -20.55 2.96
C GLU A 328 -14.16 -19.68 2.64
N ALA A 329 -15.03 -19.46 3.64
CA ALA A 329 -16.20 -18.60 3.51
C ALA A 329 -15.84 -17.14 3.17
N PHE A 330 -14.74 -16.61 3.72
CA PHE A 330 -14.21 -15.30 3.35
C PHE A 330 -13.92 -15.20 1.85
N CYS A 331 -13.19 -16.19 1.30
CA CYS A 331 -12.88 -16.24 -0.13
C CYS A 331 -14.14 -16.44 -0.97
N ASP A 332 -15.03 -17.36 -0.59
CA ASP A 332 -16.26 -17.64 -1.32
C ASP A 332 -17.14 -16.39 -1.45
N LEU A 333 -17.30 -15.63 -0.35
CA LEU A 333 -18.00 -14.36 -0.36
C LEU A 333 -17.29 -13.32 -1.24
N LEU A 334 -15.96 -13.23 -1.15
CA LEU A 334 -15.19 -12.28 -1.96
C LEU A 334 -15.33 -12.57 -3.47
N TYR A 335 -15.27 -13.83 -3.87
CA TYR A 335 -15.43 -14.24 -5.26
C TYR A 335 -16.87 -14.02 -5.75
N LEU A 336 -17.87 -14.33 -4.90
CA LEU A 336 -19.27 -14.02 -5.20
C LEU A 336 -19.47 -12.52 -5.43
N CYS A 337 -18.81 -11.68 -4.64
CA CYS A 337 -18.87 -10.23 -4.82
C CYS A 337 -18.24 -9.81 -6.17
N GLU A 338 -17.10 -10.39 -6.57
CA GLU A 338 -16.49 -10.15 -7.89
C GLU A 338 -17.45 -10.54 -9.04
N ASP A 339 -18.10 -11.70 -8.95
CA ASP A 339 -19.07 -12.18 -9.94
C ASP A 339 -20.31 -11.26 -10.07
N LYS A 340 -20.68 -10.55 -8.99
CA LYS A 340 -21.82 -9.63 -8.94
C LYS A 340 -21.42 -8.16 -9.18
N ASP A 341 -20.19 -7.91 -9.68
CA ASP A 341 -19.59 -6.59 -9.94
C ASP A 341 -19.37 -5.73 -8.67
N ASN A 342 -19.42 -6.35 -7.49
CA ASN A 342 -19.01 -5.78 -6.21
C ASN A 342 -17.53 -6.08 -5.96
N ARG A 343 -16.63 -5.36 -6.63
CA ARG A 343 -15.19 -5.65 -6.57
C ARG A 343 -14.53 -5.47 -5.20
N CYS A 344 -15.28 -5.08 -4.16
CA CYS A 344 -14.82 -4.89 -2.77
C CYS A 344 -13.47 -4.16 -2.70
N SER A 345 -13.30 -3.11 -3.51
CA SER A 345 -11.96 -2.60 -3.83
C SER A 345 -11.38 -1.66 -2.77
N TYR A 346 -11.54 -1.96 -1.48
CA TYR A 346 -11.05 -1.14 -0.38
C TYR A 346 -9.74 -1.72 0.19
N ALA A 347 -8.75 -0.87 0.47
CA ALA A 347 -7.40 -1.31 0.83
C ALA A 347 -7.31 -2.30 2.02
N MET A 348 -8.22 -2.24 3.00
CA MET A 348 -8.22 -3.19 4.13
C MET A 348 -8.58 -4.64 3.72
N VAL A 349 -9.39 -4.85 2.68
CA VAL A 349 -9.68 -6.22 2.21
C VAL A 349 -8.41 -6.90 1.71
N GLY A 350 -7.48 -6.13 1.14
CA GLY A 350 -6.21 -6.69 0.67
C GLY A 350 -5.30 -7.14 1.80
N HIS A 351 -5.31 -6.45 2.95
CA HIS A 351 -4.61 -6.94 4.16
C HIS A 351 -5.26 -8.23 4.68
N MET A 352 -6.59 -8.25 4.80
CA MET A 352 -7.34 -9.44 5.23
C MET A 352 -7.03 -10.63 4.32
N LEU A 353 -7.12 -10.43 3.00
CA LEU A 353 -6.85 -11.44 1.98
C LEU A 353 -5.40 -11.96 2.00
N VAL A 354 -4.42 -11.11 2.38
CA VAL A 354 -3.04 -11.56 2.59
C VAL A 354 -2.95 -12.53 3.77
N VAL A 355 -3.59 -12.23 4.89
CA VAL A 355 -3.62 -13.13 6.07
C VAL A 355 -4.39 -14.41 5.73
N THR A 356 -5.58 -14.30 5.13
CA THR A 356 -6.37 -15.46 4.68
C THR A 356 -5.58 -16.35 3.70
N SER A 357 -4.82 -15.76 2.79
CA SER A 357 -3.96 -16.51 1.87
C SER A 357 -2.87 -17.33 2.59
N THR A 358 -2.40 -16.91 3.76
CA THR A 358 -1.45 -17.71 4.57
C THR A 358 -2.07 -18.98 5.12
N VAL A 359 -3.39 -19.00 5.38
CA VAL A 359 -4.13 -20.21 5.81
C VAL A 359 -4.13 -21.26 4.68
N TYR A 360 -4.34 -20.82 3.43
CA TYR A 360 -4.24 -21.70 2.27
C TYR A 360 -2.81 -22.18 2.02
N MET A 361 -1.82 -21.31 2.21
CA MET A 361 -0.41 -21.72 2.15
C MET A 361 -0.10 -22.78 3.20
N HIS A 362 -0.60 -22.62 4.43
CA HIS A 362 -0.47 -23.63 5.48
C HIS A 362 -1.06 -24.97 5.06
N ARG A 363 -2.33 -24.99 4.64
CA ARG A 363 -3.02 -26.21 4.19
C ARG A 363 -2.27 -26.92 3.06
N LEU A 364 -1.75 -26.17 2.08
CA LEU A 364 -0.99 -26.72 0.96
C LEU A 364 0.38 -27.29 1.37
N LEU A 365 1.03 -26.68 2.35
CA LEU A 365 2.32 -27.14 2.84
C LEU A 365 2.16 -28.36 3.74
N CYS A 366 1.13 -28.40 4.59
CA CYS A 366 0.83 -29.55 5.44
C CYS A 366 0.27 -30.74 4.65
N SER A 367 -0.51 -30.52 3.59
CA SER A 367 -1.06 -31.61 2.77
C SER A 367 0.01 -32.46 2.08
N SER A 368 1.21 -31.90 1.88
CA SER A 368 2.36 -32.64 1.33
C SER A 368 3.06 -33.55 2.34
N SER A 369 2.66 -33.50 3.61
CA SER A 369 3.19 -34.34 4.70
C SER A 369 2.29 -35.54 5.04
N GLU A 370 1.02 -35.52 4.62
CA GLU A 370 0.02 -36.54 4.97
C GLU A 370 -0.40 -37.37 3.74
N SER A 371 -0.46 -38.70 3.89
CA SER A 371 -0.71 -39.64 2.79
C SER A 371 -2.10 -39.50 2.15
N GLY A 372 -2.12 -39.32 0.82
CA GLY A 372 -3.22 -39.69 -0.09
C GLY A 372 -4.36 -38.68 -0.26
N LEU A 373 -5.10 -38.36 0.81
CA LEU A 373 -6.34 -37.54 0.72
C LEU A 373 -6.06 -36.04 0.63
N ALA A 374 -4.99 -35.57 1.25
CA ALA A 374 -4.61 -34.16 1.26
C ALA A 374 -3.99 -33.71 -0.07
N GLU A 375 -3.42 -34.64 -0.84
CA GLU A 375 -2.85 -34.39 -2.18
C GLU A 375 -3.94 -34.13 -3.24
N GLU A 376 -5.14 -34.72 -3.08
CA GLU A 376 -6.29 -34.52 -3.98
C GLU A 376 -6.87 -33.10 -3.91
N GLN A 377 -6.79 -32.44 -2.74
CA GLN A 377 -7.29 -31.08 -2.53
C GLN A 377 -6.28 -29.99 -2.93
N ALA A 378 -5.00 -30.35 -3.09
CA ALA A 378 -3.93 -29.41 -3.41
C ALA A 378 -4.15 -28.59 -4.71
N PRO A 379 -4.71 -29.14 -5.80
CA PRO A 379 -5.02 -28.37 -7.01
C PRO A 379 -6.03 -27.25 -6.77
N GLU A 380 -7.10 -27.52 -6.01
CA GLU A 380 -8.14 -26.52 -5.73
C GLU A 380 -7.61 -25.42 -4.79
N ILE A 381 -6.82 -25.80 -3.77
CA ILE A 381 -6.14 -24.83 -2.90
C ILE A 381 -5.20 -23.92 -3.71
N ARG A 382 -4.44 -24.48 -4.66
CA ARG A 382 -3.59 -23.68 -5.57
C ARG A 382 -4.41 -22.75 -6.45
N LYS A 383 -5.55 -23.20 -6.97
CA LYS A 383 -6.45 -22.39 -7.79
C LYS A 383 -7.00 -21.20 -7.00
N ARG A 384 -7.53 -21.45 -5.79
CA ARG A 384 -8.00 -20.39 -4.88
C ARG A 384 -6.88 -19.41 -4.53
N LEU A 385 -5.70 -19.92 -4.19
CA LEU A 385 -4.56 -19.06 -3.88
C LEU A 385 -4.14 -18.20 -5.09
N ALA A 386 -4.12 -18.75 -6.31
CA ALA A 386 -3.84 -17.95 -7.52
C ALA A 386 -4.85 -16.83 -7.71
N HIS A 387 -6.13 -17.13 -7.51
CA HIS A 387 -7.20 -16.15 -7.65
C HIS A 387 -7.08 -15.04 -6.60
N ASN A 388 -6.77 -15.37 -5.34
CA ASN A 388 -6.45 -14.38 -4.31
C ASN A 388 -5.32 -13.44 -4.76
N PHE A 389 -4.26 -13.96 -5.39
CA PHE A 389 -3.16 -13.14 -5.91
C PHE A 389 -3.58 -12.24 -7.08
N GLU A 390 -4.49 -12.70 -7.94
CA GLU A 390 -5.05 -11.89 -9.03
C GLU A 390 -5.82 -10.69 -8.46
N ILE A 391 -6.70 -10.93 -7.48
CA ILE A 391 -7.43 -9.87 -6.77
C ILE A 391 -6.46 -8.89 -6.10
N LEU A 392 -5.45 -9.38 -5.37
CA LEU A 392 -4.44 -8.52 -4.72
C LEU A 392 -3.69 -7.65 -5.74
N THR A 393 -3.35 -8.20 -6.90
CA THR A 393 -2.64 -7.48 -7.97
C THR A 393 -3.52 -6.41 -8.61
N GLU A 394 -4.81 -6.69 -8.79
CA GLU A 394 -5.77 -5.68 -9.26
C GLU A 394 -5.91 -4.53 -8.26
N LEU A 395 -6.09 -4.84 -6.98
CA LEU A 395 -6.22 -3.83 -5.93
C LEU A 395 -4.97 -2.93 -5.81
N GLN A 396 -3.77 -3.47 -6.06
CA GLN A 396 -2.51 -2.71 -6.07
C GLN A 396 -2.45 -1.62 -7.15
N LEU A 397 -3.25 -1.73 -8.22
CA LEU A 397 -3.33 -0.68 -9.23
C LEU A 397 -3.88 0.63 -8.64
N HIS A 398 -4.73 0.52 -7.61
CA HIS A 398 -5.41 1.62 -6.95
C HIS A 398 -4.73 2.05 -5.64
N TRP A 399 -4.19 1.09 -4.87
CA TRP A 399 -3.72 1.31 -3.50
C TRP A 399 -2.23 0.99 -3.32
N VAL A 400 -1.43 2.01 -2.97
CA VAL A 400 0.02 1.84 -2.75
C VAL A 400 0.32 1.07 -1.47
N SER A 401 -0.52 1.20 -0.45
CA SER A 401 -0.41 0.42 0.80
C SER A 401 -0.40 -1.09 0.58
N LEU A 402 -0.99 -1.58 -0.51
CA LEU A 402 -0.96 -3.01 -0.84
C LEU A 402 0.40 -3.51 -1.33
N ASP A 403 1.31 -2.63 -1.77
CA ASP A 403 2.71 -3.00 -2.01
C ASP A 403 3.37 -3.47 -0.71
N ALA A 404 3.04 -2.84 0.42
CA ALA A 404 3.49 -3.27 1.73
C ALA A 404 2.85 -4.60 2.13
N CYS A 405 1.54 -4.78 1.92
CA CYS A 405 0.83 -6.03 2.22
C CYS A 405 1.42 -7.23 1.45
N LEU A 406 1.65 -7.08 0.15
CA LEU A 406 2.32 -8.09 -0.66
C LEU A 406 3.76 -8.34 -0.18
N SER A 407 4.52 -7.28 0.14
CA SER A 407 5.87 -7.44 0.69
C SER A 407 5.87 -8.27 1.97
N ARG A 408 4.89 -8.08 2.85
CA ARG A 408 4.71 -8.87 4.09
C ARG A 408 4.45 -10.33 3.78
N LEU A 409 3.58 -10.64 2.80
CA LEU A 409 3.34 -12.01 2.36
C LEU A 409 4.61 -12.67 1.83
N LYS A 410 5.48 -11.93 1.16
CA LYS A 410 6.80 -12.43 0.72
C LYS A 410 7.70 -12.77 1.91
N VAL A 411 7.77 -11.90 2.92
CA VAL A 411 8.57 -12.17 4.14
C VAL A 411 8.01 -13.39 4.89
N PHE A 412 6.68 -13.53 4.95
CA PHE A 412 6.04 -14.72 5.51
C PHE A 412 6.38 -15.99 4.74
N HIS A 413 6.30 -15.92 3.42
CA HIS A 413 6.69 -17.03 2.56
C HIS A 413 8.15 -17.44 2.80
N ASN A 414 9.06 -16.46 2.88
CA ASN A 414 10.47 -16.71 3.19
C ASN A 414 10.63 -17.43 4.53
N ALA A 415 9.88 -17.03 5.56
CA ALA A 415 9.89 -17.72 6.85
C ALA A 415 9.47 -19.20 6.70
N CYS A 416 8.41 -19.48 5.94
CA CYS A 416 7.94 -20.85 5.69
C CYS A 416 8.98 -21.72 4.98
N LEU A 417 9.89 -21.14 4.17
CA LEU A 417 10.98 -21.88 3.55
C LEU A 417 12.00 -22.40 4.57
N PHE A 418 12.19 -21.69 5.68
CA PHE A 418 13.08 -22.13 6.76
C PHE A 418 12.41 -23.15 7.67
N SER A 419 11.19 -22.85 8.13
CA SER A 419 10.42 -23.76 8.97
C SER A 419 8.95 -23.40 8.93
N ILE A 420 8.13 -24.30 8.38
CA ILE A 420 6.67 -24.15 8.39
C ILE A 420 6.16 -24.11 9.83
N GLU A 421 6.59 -25.10 10.63
CA GLU A 421 6.16 -25.26 12.01
C GLU A 421 6.43 -24.01 12.86
N HIS A 422 7.62 -23.42 12.76
CA HIS A 422 7.95 -22.21 13.51
C HIS A 422 7.39 -20.93 12.88
N SER A 423 7.09 -20.90 11.58
CA SER A 423 6.55 -19.72 10.91
C SER A 423 5.17 -19.37 11.43
N PHE A 424 4.31 -20.36 11.61
CA PHE A 424 2.93 -20.19 12.07
C PHE A 424 2.78 -20.07 13.60
N ASN A 425 3.89 -20.02 14.34
CA ASN A 425 3.85 -19.76 15.78
C ASN A 425 3.23 -18.40 16.07
N MET A 426 2.27 -18.37 16.98
CA MET A 426 1.68 -17.12 17.47
C MET A 426 2.64 -16.43 18.44
N ASP A 427 3.74 -15.92 17.89
CA ASP A 427 4.75 -15.12 18.57
C ASP A 427 4.57 -13.61 18.24
N ARG A 428 5.46 -12.75 18.76
CA ARG A 428 5.41 -11.30 18.49
C ARG A 428 5.55 -10.98 17.00
N TRP A 429 6.28 -11.80 16.24
CA TRP A 429 6.47 -11.59 14.81
C TRP A 429 5.17 -11.91 14.06
N MET A 430 4.49 -13.00 14.40
CA MET A 430 3.20 -13.37 13.80
C MET A 430 2.09 -12.40 14.19
N LEU A 431 2.02 -12.00 15.46
CA LEU A 431 1.06 -11.02 15.92
C LEU A 431 1.20 -9.69 15.15
N ARG A 432 2.45 -9.26 14.93
CA ARG A 432 2.77 -8.11 14.08
C ARG A 432 2.36 -8.34 12.62
N PHE A 433 2.53 -9.55 12.09
CA PHE A 433 2.09 -9.91 10.74
C PHE A 433 0.56 -9.82 10.56
N ILE A 434 -0.20 -10.23 11.57
CA ILE A 434 -1.67 -10.27 11.50
C ILE A 434 -2.29 -8.90 11.78
N LEU A 435 -1.82 -8.19 12.82
CA LEU A 435 -2.50 -6.98 13.32
C LEU A 435 -1.86 -5.67 12.81
N GLU A 436 -0.53 -5.58 12.74
CA GLU A 436 0.17 -4.33 12.41
C GLU A 436 0.28 -4.09 10.89
N HIS A 437 -0.86 -3.92 10.22
CA HIS A 437 -0.95 -3.74 8.76
C HIS A 437 -0.18 -2.51 8.23
N GLY A 438 0.08 -1.50 9.09
CA GLY A 438 0.83 -0.29 8.74
C GLY A 438 2.36 -0.40 8.88
N SER A 439 2.89 -1.51 9.41
CA SER A 439 4.33 -1.64 9.71
C SER A 439 5.09 -2.51 8.67
N GLN A 440 6.36 -2.18 8.43
CA GLN A 440 7.23 -3.06 7.64
C GLN A 440 7.59 -4.30 8.45
N MET A 441 7.65 -5.47 7.80
CA MET A 441 8.00 -6.74 8.44
C MET A 441 9.48 -7.06 8.25
N PRO A 442 10.26 -7.28 9.33
CA PRO A 442 11.60 -7.85 9.21
C PRO A 442 11.51 -9.33 8.85
N GLU A 443 12.57 -9.87 8.22
CA GLU A 443 12.71 -11.32 8.03
C GLU A 443 12.64 -12.05 9.38
N LYS A 444 11.86 -13.14 9.43
CA LYS A 444 11.64 -13.89 10.68
C LYS A 444 12.92 -14.58 11.14
N PHE A 445 13.67 -15.14 10.19
CA PHE A 445 14.92 -15.85 10.43
C PHE A 445 16.05 -15.11 9.69
N ILE A 446 17.10 -14.75 10.42
CA ILE A 446 18.29 -14.10 9.84
C ILE A 446 19.33 -15.19 9.57
N VAL A 447 19.60 -15.45 8.29
CA VAL A 447 20.67 -16.38 7.90
C VAL A 447 22.00 -15.64 7.98
N GLN A 448 22.92 -16.12 8.83
CA GLN A 448 24.30 -15.63 8.81
C GLN A 448 25.03 -16.23 7.59
N PRO A 449 25.94 -15.47 6.93
CA PRO A 449 26.61 -15.93 5.71
C PRO A 449 27.36 -17.26 5.87
N ASP A 450 27.92 -17.51 7.06
CA ASP A 450 28.70 -18.72 7.35
C ASP A 450 27.82 -19.95 7.60
N ASP A 451 26.55 -19.74 7.98
CA ASP A 451 25.56 -20.78 8.23
C ASP A 451 24.80 -21.22 6.97
N ALA A 452 24.96 -20.50 5.85
CA ALA A 452 24.22 -20.76 4.61
C ALA A 452 24.52 -22.13 3.97
N GLN A 453 25.62 -22.78 4.37
CA GLN A 453 25.98 -24.14 3.96
C GLN A 453 25.63 -25.21 5.00
N GLU A 454 25.59 -24.90 6.29
CA GLU A 454 25.40 -25.89 7.37
C GLU A 454 24.06 -25.81 8.11
N THR A 455 23.24 -24.76 7.94
CA THR A 455 21.91 -24.66 8.60
C THR A 455 20.72 -25.05 7.71
N TRP A 456 20.97 -25.70 6.57
CA TRP A 456 19.96 -26.49 5.85
C TRP A 456 19.55 -27.79 6.59
N ILE A 457 19.72 -27.83 7.91
CA ILE A 457 19.37 -28.96 8.79
C ILE A 457 17.88 -28.87 9.08
N GLY A 458 17.12 -29.25 8.05
CA GLY A 458 15.67 -29.33 8.01
C GLY A 458 15.19 -30.03 6.75
N GLY A 459 15.94 -31.04 6.28
CA GLY A 459 15.48 -32.02 5.29
C GLY A 459 15.26 -31.50 3.87
N ALA A 460 16.35 -31.23 3.14
CA ALA A 460 16.34 -31.14 1.68
C ALA A 460 15.82 -32.43 0.99
N GLU A 461 15.70 -33.54 1.72
CA GLU A 461 15.14 -34.84 1.28
C GLU A 461 13.71 -35.12 1.78
N SER A 462 13.08 -34.20 2.54
CA SER A 462 11.70 -34.39 3.00
C SER A 462 10.67 -33.99 1.94
N ALA A 463 9.54 -34.70 1.87
CA ALA A 463 8.41 -34.37 0.99
C ALA A 463 7.92 -32.91 1.18
N VAL A 464 8.00 -32.43 2.42
CA VAL A 464 7.67 -31.06 2.83
C VAL A 464 8.63 -30.03 2.21
N GLY A 465 9.94 -30.29 2.21
CA GLY A 465 10.94 -29.41 1.58
C GLY A 465 10.84 -29.38 0.04
N ALA A 466 10.38 -30.48 -0.58
CA ALA A 466 10.07 -30.51 -2.02
C ALA A 466 8.79 -29.71 -2.36
N SER A 467 7.75 -29.85 -1.54
CA SER A 467 6.51 -29.09 -1.68
C SER A 467 6.71 -27.59 -1.51
N ALA A 468 7.48 -27.17 -0.49
CA ALA A 468 7.83 -25.78 -0.25
C ALA A 468 8.56 -25.14 -1.44
N ARG A 469 9.49 -25.88 -2.07
CA ARG A 469 10.17 -25.45 -3.31
C ARG A 469 9.23 -25.38 -4.51
N SER A 470 8.31 -26.33 -4.64
CA SER A 470 7.29 -26.30 -5.71
C SER A 470 6.34 -25.10 -5.55
N LEU A 471 5.97 -24.77 -4.31
CA LEU A 471 5.19 -23.59 -3.98
C LEU A 471 5.98 -22.32 -4.24
N GLN A 472 7.28 -22.28 -3.94
CA GLN A 472 8.19 -21.18 -4.24
C GLN A 472 8.31 -20.93 -5.75
N ASP A 473 8.50 -21.97 -6.55
CA ASP A 473 8.57 -21.85 -8.00
C ASP A 473 7.24 -21.36 -8.57
N TRP A 474 6.13 -21.86 -8.06
CA TRP A 474 4.80 -21.44 -8.48
C TRP A 474 4.48 -20.00 -8.07
N LEU A 475 4.72 -19.62 -6.82
CA LEU A 475 4.57 -18.26 -6.31
C LEU A 475 5.49 -17.32 -7.10
N SER A 476 6.77 -17.64 -7.27
CA SER A 476 7.69 -16.79 -8.03
C SER A 476 7.25 -16.59 -9.48
N ARG A 477 6.55 -17.56 -10.10
CA ARG A 477 5.95 -17.39 -11.43
C ARG A 477 4.74 -16.45 -11.40
N ILE A 478 3.87 -16.58 -10.40
CA ILE A 478 2.74 -15.66 -10.19
C ILE A 478 3.25 -14.26 -9.90
N TRP A 479 4.18 -14.10 -8.96
CA TRP A 479 4.84 -12.86 -8.65
C TRP A 479 5.55 -12.25 -9.85
N ARG A 480 6.21 -13.04 -10.71
CA ARG A 480 6.80 -12.52 -11.97
C ARG A 480 5.75 -12.03 -12.96
N LYS A 481 4.57 -12.66 -13.00
CA LYS A 481 3.43 -12.22 -13.82
C LYS A 481 2.73 -10.99 -13.23
N ALA A 482 2.65 -10.90 -11.91
CA ALA A 482 2.02 -9.83 -11.14
C ALA A 482 2.95 -8.61 -10.90
N ALA A 483 4.27 -8.79 -11.07
CA ALA A 483 5.24 -7.75 -10.77
C ALA A 483 5.01 -6.48 -11.62
N PRO A 484 5.02 -5.29 -10.99
CA PRO A 484 4.78 -4.02 -11.67
C PRO A 484 5.83 -3.67 -12.74
N ILE A 485 6.97 -4.36 -12.80
CA ILE A 485 7.94 -4.24 -13.90
C ILE A 485 7.28 -4.47 -15.28
N TRP A 486 6.31 -5.38 -15.39
CA TRP A 486 5.58 -5.57 -16.64
C TRP A 486 4.43 -4.57 -16.82
N THR A 487 3.90 -3.98 -15.74
CA THR A 487 3.01 -2.80 -15.84
C THR A 487 3.75 -1.55 -16.30
N ALA A 488 5.06 -1.44 -16.08
CA ALA A 488 5.89 -0.37 -16.65
C ALA A 488 5.97 -0.44 -18.19
N SER A 489 5.76 -1.63 -18.77
CA SER A 489 5.73 -1.88 -20.21
C SER A 489 4.36 -1.64 -20.87
N ARG A 490 3.32 -1.25 -20.11
CA ARG A 490 1.99 -0.95 -20.65
C ARG A 490 1.53 0.46 -20.23
N GLY A 491 1.11 1.25 -21.21
CA GLY A 491 0.56 2.60 -20.99
C GLY A 491 1.62 3.72 -20.87
N PRO A 492 1.27 4.88 -20.27
CA PRO A 492 2.08 6.10 -20.30
C PRO A 492 3.45 6.04 -19.59
N ASN A 493 3.70 5.00 -18.78
CA ASN A 493 4.99 4.80 -18.10
C ASN A 493 6.03 4.08 -18.99
N ALA A 494 5.64 3.58 -20.17
CA ALA A 494 6.54 2.92 -21.11
C ALA A 494 7.65 3.87 -21.58
N SER A 495 7.29 5.09 -22.00
CA SER A 495 8.27 6.09 -22.45
C SER A 495 9.21 6.56 -21.33
N ARG A 496 8.73 6.60 -20.08
CA ARG A 496 9.56 6.97 -18.91
C ARG A 496 10.58 5.87 -18.58
N THR A 497 10.14 4.62 -18.67
CA THR A 497 10.99 3.44 -18.48
C THR A 497 12.01 3.30 -19.61
N GLU A 498 11.60 3.54 -20.86
CA GLU A 498 12.47 3.58 -22.04
C GLU A 498 13.57 4.64 -21.88
N ILE A 499 13.21 5.86 -21.43
CA ILE A 499 14.20 6.92 -21.17
C ILE A 499 15.18 6.52 -20.07
N ALA A 500 14.70 5.95 -18.95
CA ALA A 500 15.57 5.51 -17.86
C ALA A 500 16.55 4.40 -18.31
N CYS A 501 16.04 3.39 -19.01
CA CYS A 501 16.85 2.31 -19.58
C CYS A 501 17.88 2.83 -20.61
N THR A 502 17.47 3.76 -21.47
CA THR A 502 18.35 4.35 -22.49
C THR A 502 19.47 5.19 -21.88
N VAL A 503 19.19 5.91 -20.79
CA VAL A 503 20.19 6.68 -20.06
C VAL A 503 21.21 5.76 -19.39
N PHE A 504 20.77 4.69 -18.71
CA PHE A 504 21.70 3.72 -18.12
C PHE A 504 22.52 2.98 -19.17
N ALA A 505 21.89 2.50 -20.25
CA ALA A 505 22.59 1.86 -21.36
C ALA A 505 23.59 2.81 -22.02
N GLY A 506 23.22 4.09 -22.17
CA GLY A 506 24.08 5.13 -22.72
C GLY A 506 25.39 5.32 -21.95
N GLN A 507 25.36 5.24 -20.61
CA GLN A 507 26.58 5.31 -19.79
C GLN A 507 27.55 4.15 -20.12
N VAL A 508 27.03 2.94 -20.29
CA VAL A 508 27.85 1.76 -20.61
C VAL A 508 28.39 1.85 -22.04
N LEU A 509 27.53 2.23 -23.00
CA LEU A 509 27.87 2.34 -24.42
C LEU A 509 28.75 3.55 -24.76
N SER A 510 28.87 4.52 -23.85
CA SER A 510 29.71 5.73 -24.05
C SER A 510 31.22 5.45 -24.07
N GLY A 511 31.65 4.21 -23.84
CA GLY A 511 33.07 3.81 -23.78
C GLY A 511 33.64 3.73 -22.36
N SER A 512 32.79 3.60 -21.34
CA SER A 512 33.20 3.51 -19.93
C SER A 512 34.18 2.37 -19.65
N TRP A 513 34.01 1.22 -20.29
CA TRP A 513 34.93 0.08 -20.20
C TRP A 513 36.34 0.40 -20.71
N PHE A 514 36.44 1.19 -21.79
CA PHE A 514 37.71 1.61 -22.36
C PHE A 514 38.46 2.56 -21.42
N ALA A 515 37.75 3.54 -20.85
CA ALA A 515 38.37 4.57 -20.03
C ALA A 515 38.78 4.11 -18.63
N HIS A 516 38.05 3.17 -18.01
CA HIS A 516 38.47 2.56 -16.74
C HIS A 516 39.70 1.65 -16.91
N SER A 517 40.04 1.28 -18.14
CA SER A 517 41.24 0.53 -18.51
C SER A 517 42.31 1.41 -19.19
N ALA A 518 42.22 2.75 -19.07
CA ALA A 518 43.08 3.68 -19.82
C ALA A 518 44.58 3.53 -19.52
N ILE A 519 44.97 3.11 -18.31
CA ILE A 519 46.37 2.88 -17.92
C ILE A 519 46.98 1.77 -18.80
N TYR A 520 46.26 0.68 -19.01
CA TYR A 520 46.68 -0.41 -19.89
C TYR A 520 46.77 0.05 -21.36
N PHE A 521 45.85 0.92 -21.80
CA PHE A 521 45.93 1.52 -23.14
C PHE A 521 47.19 2.41 -23.29
N PHE A 522 47.56 3.18 -22.26
CA PHE A 522 48.78 4.00 -22.28
C PHE A 522 50.06 3.16 -22.36
N GLU A 523 50.09 2.01 -21.69
CA GLU A 523 51.18 1.03 -21.81
C GLU A 523 51.26 0.45 -23.23
N GLN A 524 50.12 0.08 -23.83
CA GLN A 524 50.06 -0.42 -25.22
C GLN A 524 50.47 0.62 -26.27
N VAL A 525 50.40 1.91 -25.94
CA VAL A 525 50.87 3.02 -26.79
C VAL A 525 52.39 3.26 -26.59
N GLY A 526 53.01 2.61 -25.61
CA GLY A 526 54.45 2.66 -25.33
C GLY A 526 54.86 3.77 -24.36
N ILE A 527 53.97 4.14 -23.44
CA ILE A 527 54.26 5.00 -22.28
C ILE A 527 54.79 4.12 -21.15
N THR A 528 55.82 4.56 -20.42
CA THR A 528 56.38 3.82 -19.29
C THR A 528 55.35 3.68 -18.17
N PHE A 529 55.38 2.55 -17.46
CA PHE A 529 54.45 2.23 -16.36
C PHE A 529 54.32 3.38 -15.34
N GLU A 530 55.45 3.94 -14.87
CA GLU A 530 55.45 5.04 -13.89
C GLU A 530 54.71 6.29 -14.40
N MET A 531 54.86 6.62 -15.68
CA MET A 531 54.20 7.78 -16.28
C MET A 531 52.71 7.50 -16.55
N ALA A 532 52.36 6.29 -16.99
CA ALA A 532 50.98 5.86 -17.17
C ALA A 532 50.20 5.85 -15.84
N TYR A 533 50.85 5.42 -14.76
CA TYR A 533 50.29 5.47 -13.40
C TYR A 533 50.06 6.92 -12.92
N ASN A 534 51.04 7.81 -13.10
CA ASN A 534 50.90 9.23 -12.75
C ASN A 534 49.77 9.90 -13.54
N LEU A 535 49.63 9.57 -14.83
CA LEU A 535 48.51 10.06 -15.67
C LEU A 535 47.15 9.53 -15.18
N GLY A 536 47.10 8.27 -14.72
CA GLY A 536 45.92 7.70 -14.08
C GLY A 536 45.51 8.47 -12.82
N LEU A 537 46.49 8.78 -11.95
CA LEU A 537 46.26 9.55 -10.72
C LEU A 537 45.74 10.97 -11.01
N VAL A 538 46.34 11.65 -12.00
CA VAL A 538 45.86 12.96 -12.48
C VAL A 538 44.44 12.84 -13.03
N GLY A 539 44.14 11.78 -13.79
CA GLY A 539 42.80 11.48 -14.29
C GLY A 539 41.77 11.37 -13.17
N THR A 540 42.08 10.66 -12.08
CA THR A 540 41.20 10.54 -10.92
C THR A 540 40.94 11.89 -10.23
N GLY A 541 41.97 12.72 -10.07
CA GLY A 541 41.83 14.07 -9.51
C GLY A 541 40.95 14.98 -10.36
N ILE A 542 41.13 14.92 -11.69
CA ILE A 542 40.30 15.67 -12.65
C ILE A 542 38.85 15.17 -12.62
N ALA A 543 38.61 13.87 -12.51
CA ALA A 543 37.27 13.28 -12.41
C ALA A 543 36.54 13.74 -11.14
N PHE A 544 37.25 13.83 -10.01
CA PHE A 544 36.71 14.36 -8.76
C PHE A 544 36.26 15.81 -8.92
N CYS A 545 37.14 16.68 -9.43
CA CYS A 545 36.81 18.09 -9.68
C CYS A 545 35.66 18.23 -10.69
N GLY A 546 35.64 17.39 -11.73
CA GLY A 546 34.56 17.35 -12.71
C GLY A 546 33.20 17.00 -12.08
N THR A 547 33.19 16.06 -11.14
CA THR A 547 31.96 15.67 -10.45
C THR A 547 31.41 16.80 -9.58
N VAL A 548 32.26 17.56 -8.88
CA VAL A 548 31.85 18.74 -8.11
C VAL A 548 31.30 19.84 -9.01
N LEU A 549 31.94 20.09 -10.15
CA LEU A 549 31.51 21.09 -11.13
C LEU A 549 30.18 20.72 -11.81
N SER A 550 29.86 19.43 -11.89
CA SER A 550 28.62 18.96 -12.50
C SER A 550 27.38 19.49 -11.78
N TRP A 551 27.42 19.63 -10.45
CA TRP A 551 26.30 20.15 -9.65
C TRP A 551 25.89 21.56 -10.09
N PHE A 552 26.87 22.42 -10.38
CA PHE A 552 26.62 23.78 -10.85
C PHE A 552 26.12 23.80 -12.30
N LEU A 553 26.68 22.94 -13.15
CA LEU A 553 26.28 22.84 -14.56
C LEU A 553 24.85 22.31 -14.72
N MET A 554 24.44 21.34 -13.89
CA MET A 554 23.08 20.80 -13.89
C MET A 554 22.04 21.88 -13.57
N ASN A 555 22.35 22.82 -12.67
CA ASN A 555 21.46 23.90 -12.29
C ASN A 555 21.29 24.97 -13.39
N GLN A 556 22.32 25.18 -14.23
CA GLN A 556 22.33 26.26 -15.23
C GLN A 556 21.84 25.84 -16.62
N PHE A 557 22.21 24.64 -17.09
CA PHE A 557 21.96 24.22 -18.49
C PHE A 557 20.82 23.21 -18.66
N GLY A 558 20.31 22.66 -17.55
CA GLY A 558 19.28 21.63 -17.55
C GLY A 558 19.79 20.25 -17.97
N LEU A 559 19.25 19.20 -17.35
CA LEU A 559 19.78 17.83 -17.41
C LEU A 559 19.82 17.23 -18.83
N ARG A 560 18.76 17.42 -19.62
CA ARG A 560 18.64 16.82 -20.96
C ARG A 560 19.69 17.37 -21.94
N LYS A 561 19.89 18.69 -21.96
CA LYS A 561 20.85 19.33 -22.86
C LYS A 561 22.28 18.96 -22.48
N LEU A 562 22.55 18.92 -21.19
CA LEU A 562 23.86 18.54 -20.64
C LEU A 562 24.23 17.08 -20.99
N TYR A 563 23.26 16.15 -20.86
CA TYR A 563 23.48 14.74 -21.20
C TYR A 563 23.78 14.54 -22.69
N ILE A 564 22.98 15.15 -23.58
CA ILE A 564 23.16 15.00 -25.04
C ILE A 564 24.47 15.65 -25.51
N ALA A 565 24.81 16.83 -24.99
CA ALA A 565 26.07 17.51 -25.32
C ALA A 565 27.28 16.70 -24.83
N GLY A 566 27.21 16.12 -23.64
CA GLY A 566 28.23 15.23 -23.09
C GLY A 566 28.46 13.99 -23.96
N MET A 567 27.38 13.31 -24.37
CA MET A 567 27.46 12.15 -25.26
C MET A 567 28.10 12.49 -26.61
N LEU A 568 27.75 13.63 -27.22
CA LEU A 568 28.36 14.08 -28.48
C LEU A 568 29.86 14.38 -28.32
N ALA A 569 30.26 15.03 -27.23
CA ALA A 569 31.67 15.31 -26.93
C ALA A 569 32.48 14.02 -26.74
N MET A 570 31.90 13.01 -26.09
CA MET A 570 32.56 11.73 -25.86
C MET A 570 32.70 10.90 -27.14
N ILE A 571 31.65 10.86 -27.98
CA ILE A 571 31.69 10.18 -29.28
C ILE A 571 32.77 10.79 -30.18
N THR A 572 32.83 12.13 -30.23
CA THR A 572 33.84 12.83 -31.04
C THR A 572 35.27 12.55 -30.54
N ALA A 573 35.49 12.58 -29.23
CA ALA A 573 36.79 12.22 -28.65
C ALA A 573 37.21 10.77 -28.98
N LEU A 574 36.32 9.79 -28.85
CA LEU A 574 36.61 8.39 -29.18
C LEU A 574 36.87 8.17 -30.68
N CYS A 575 36.11 8.84 -31.55
CA CYS A 575 36.34 8.80 -32.99
C CYS A 575 37.74 9.35 -33.36
N VAL A 576 38.15 10.47 -32.76
CA VAL A 576 39.47 11.06 -32.98
C VAL A 576 40.58 10.13 -32.47
N ILE A 577 40.43 9.54 -31.28
CA ILE A 577 41.37 8.55 -30.75
C ILE A 577 41.50 7.34 -31.69
N GLY A 578 40.38 6.83 -32.21
CA GLY A 578 40.33 5.73 -33.16
C GLY A 578 41.06 6.04 -34.48
N VAL A 579 40.80 7.20 -35.09
CA VAL A 579 41.46 7.64 -36.33
C VAL A 579 42.96 7.85 -36.11
N LEU A 580 43.35 8.48 -35.00
CA LEU A 580 44.76 8.66 -34.64
C LEU A 580 45.47 7.32 -34.44
N ARG A 581 44.78 6.27 -33.97
CA ARG A 581 45.36 4.94 -33.85
C ARG A 581 45.63 4.31 -35.22
N VAL A 582 44.72 4.44 -36.18
CA VAL A 582 44.93 3.93 -37.55
C VAL A 582 46.08 4.66 -38.26
N ALA A 583 46.22 5.97 -38.03
CA ALA A 583 47.30 6.79 -38.60
C ALA A 583 48.68 6.58 -37.93
N SER A 584 48.75 5.86 -36.81
CA SER A 584 49.97 5.72 -35.98
C SER A 584 50.97 4.65 -36.45
N HIS A 585 50.91 4.22 -37.71
CA HIS A 585 51.85 3.25 -38.27
C HIS A 585 53.32 3.72 -38.25
N GLU A 586 53.57 5.03 -38.11
CA GLU A 586 54.89 5.60 -37.84
C GLU A 586 55.03 6.02 -36.36
N LYS A 587 56.12 5.59 -35.71
CA LYS A 587 56.42 5.79 -34.28
C LYS A 587 56.76 7.25 -33.95
N ILE A 588 55.85 8.18 -34.18
CA ILE A 588 56.04 9.60 -33.85
C ILE A 588 55.73 9.81 -32.36
N LEU A 589 56.71 10.33 -31.61
CA LEU A 589 56.64 10.50 -30.15
C LEU A 589 55.52 11.45 -29.71
N SER A 590 55.23 12.49 -30.50
CA SER A 590 54.20 13.51 -30.20
C SER A 590 52.77 12.96 -30.28
N LEU A 591 52.52 11.93 -31.10
CA LEU A 591 51.19 11.38 -31.31
C LEU A 591 50.64 10.64 -30.06
N ARG A 592 51.54 10.06 -29.25
CA ARG A 592 51.22 9.33 -28.00
C ARG A 592 50.68 10.25 -26.91
N TRP A 593 51.24 11.45 -26.81
CA TRP A 593 50.83 12.48 -25.85
C TRP A 593 49.47 13.08 -26.20
N VAL A 594 49.20 13.28 -27.49
CA VAL A 594 47.89 13.76 -27.98
C VAL A 594 46.78 12.74 -27.68
N GLN A 595 47.04 11.44 -27.91
CA GLN A 595 46.09 10.38 -27.56
C GLN A 595 45.81 10.33 -26.05
N SER A 596 46.85 10.50 -25.22
CA SER A 596 46.71 10.49 -23.77
C SER A 596 45.91 11.69 -23.24
N ALA A 597 46.16 12.88 -23.80
CA ALA A 597 45.40 14.09 -23.48
C ALA A 597 43.92 13.94 -23.87
N LEU A 598 43.61 13.34 -25.03
CA LEU A 598 42.24 13.10 -25.46
C LEU A 598 41.49 12.12 -24.55
N CYS A 599 42.16 11.08 -24.03
CA CYS A 599 41.56 10.18 -23.04
C CYS A 599 41.22 10.91 -21.72
N ILE A 600 42.09 11.82 -21.26
CA ILE A 600 41.82 12.64 -20.07
C ILE A 600 40.68 13.63 -20.33
N CYS A 601 40.61 14.24 -21.52
CA CYS A 601 39.50 15.10 -21.91
C CYS A 601 38.17 14.33 -21.98
N TRP A 602 38.18 13.08 -22.45
CA TRP A 602 37.03 12.20 -22.42
C TRP A 602 36.58 11.93 -20.98
N LEU A 603 37.52 11.64 -20.06
CA LEU A 603 37.22 11.36 -18.65
C LEU A 603 36.63 12.57 -17.93
N LEU A 604 37.17 13.77 -18.20
CA LEU A 604 36.63 15.03 -17.69
C LEU A 604 35.20 15.27 -18.21
N SER A 605 34.98 15.06 -19.51
CA SER A 605 33.67 15.25 -20.13
C SER A 605 32.62 14.30 -19.54
N PHE A 606 32.98 13.03 -19.32
CA PHE A 606 32.13 12.04 -18.67
C PHE A 606 31.78 12.44 -17.22
N SER A 607 32.79 12.84 -16.45
CA SER A 607 32.63 13.20 -15.03
C SER A 607 31.85 14.50 -14.83
N LEU A 608 31.88 15.42 -15.80
CA LEU A 608 31.10 16.66 -15.78
C LEU A 608 29.64 16.47 -16.21
N THR A 609 29.34 15.44 -17.00
CA THR A 609 28.05 15.29 -17.69
C THR A 609 27.43 13.92 -17.41
N VAL A 610 27.70 12.92 -18.25
CA VAL A 610 27.02 11.63 -18.30
C VAL A 610 27.09 10.86 -16.99
N GLY A 611 28.20 10.92 -16.25
CA GLY A 611 28.36 10.21 -14.98
C GLY A 611 27.34 10.66 -13.92
N PRO A 612 27.37 11.92 -13.46
CA PRO A 612 26.43 12.41 -12.47
C PRO A 612 24.98 12.51 -12.99
N VAL A 613 24.80 12.97 -14.24
CA VAL A 613 23.47 13.15 -14.84
C VAL A 613 22.76 11.83 -15.10
N GLY A 614 23.53 10.77 -15.37
CA GLY A 614 23.00 9.44 -15.64
C GLY A 614 22.30 8.79 -14.44
N TRP A 615 22.63 9.21 -13.20
CA TRP A 615 21.93 8.77 -11.99
C TRP A 615 20.76 9.69 -11.61
N THR A 616 20.83 10.97 -11.97
CA THR A 616 19.77 11.93 -11.63
C THR A 616 18.58 11.89 -12.59
N ILE A 617 18.78 11.65 -13.89
CA ILE A 617 17.67 11.55 -14.86
C ILE A 617 16.69 10.42 -14.51
N PRO A 618 17.12 9.17 -14.23
CA PRO A 618 16.19 8.11 -13.83
C PRO A 618 15.46 8.43 -12.52
N ALA A 619 16.12 9.11 -11.59
CA ALA A 619 15.49 9.59 -10.36
C ALA A 619 14.39 10.63 -10.65
N GLU A 620 14.59 11.55 -11.58
CA GLU A 620 13.60 12.59 -11.91
C GLU A 620 12.48 12.14 -12.86
N VAL A 621 12.78 11.23 -13.78
CA VAL A 621 11.82 10.71 -14.78
C VAL A 621 10.93 9.61 -14.19
N SER A 622 11.41 8.89 -13.16
CA SER A 622 10.60 7.90 -12.43
C SER A 622 9.46 8.58 -11.66
N SER A 623 8.29 7.93 -11.67
CA SER A 623 7.21 8.32 -10.76
C SER A 623 7.70 8.14 -9.32
N THR A 624 7.21 8.97 -8.40
CA THR A 624 7.53 8.87 -6.96
C THR A 624 7.31 7.46 -6.40
N ARG A 625 6.38 6.69 -6.98
CA ARG A 625 6.10 5.28 -6.68
C ARG A 625 7.19 4.28 -7.13
N LEU A 626 7.88 4.53 -8.25
CA LEU A 626 8.88 3.61 -8.83
C LEU A 626 10.33 4.08 -8.63
N ARG A 627 10.54 5.27 -8.05
CA ARG A 627 11.87 5.87 -7.88
C ARG A 627 12.84 4.99 -7.10
N SER A 628 12.40 4.35 -6.02
CA SER A 628 13.24 3.43 -5.24
C SER A 628 13.58 2.13 -5.98
N GLN A 629 12.78 1.74 -6.97
CA GLN A 629 12.95 0.54 -7.79
C GLN A 629 13.72 0.82 -9.09
N SER A 630 13.76 2.08 -9.56
CA SER A 630 14.49 2.48 -10.77
C SER A 630 15.97 2.82 -10.51
N ILE A 631 16.34 3.07 -9.25
CA ILE A 631 17.69 3.44 -8.81
C ILE A 631 18.43 2.24 -8.18
N ARG A 632 17.69 1.23 -7.71
CA ARG A 632 18.25 -0.07 -7.32
C ARG A 632 18.56 -0.90 -8.55
#